data_AF-A0A439IFX4-F1
#
_entry.id   AF-A0A439IFX4-F1
#
_cell.length_a   1.000
_cell.length_b   1.000
_cell.length_c   1.000
_cell.angle_alpha   90.00
_cell.angle_beta   90.00
_cell.angle_gamma   90.00
#
_symmetry.space_group_name_H-M   'P 1'
#
loop_
_entity.id
_entity.type
_entity.pdbx_description
1 polymer ?
#
loop_
_entity_poly.entity_id
_entity_poly.type
_entity_poly.pdbx_seq_one_letter_code
_entity_poly.pdbx_strand_id
1 'polypeptide(L)'
;MTIAWLVATYFVTCWIGKRMGVDENLARLIAAGTAVCGASAILAVNGTKRIDEEHAVYAVACVPVLGTVSMLAVMTIGDLLELSPIAYGTWAGASLHEVAQVLGAVQHQVGSEPVATVVKLSRILFLPSALSGAS
;
A
#
# COMPACT_ATOMS: atom_id res chain seq x y z
N MET A 1 -15.42 -3.18 -5.17
CA MET A 1 -14.17 -3.99 -5.10
C MET A 1 -13.13 -3.40 -4.14
N THR A 2 -13.10 -2.08 -3.94
CA THR A 2 -12.12 -1.36 -3.10
C THR A 2 -12.39 -1.40 -1.59
N ILE A 3 -13.63 -1.20 -1.11
CA ILE A 3 -13.93 -1.27 0.35
C ILE A 3 -13.64 -2.67 0.90
N ALA A 4 -14.07 -3.72 0.20
CA ALA A 4 -13.78 -5.10 0.59
C ALA A 4 -12.27 -5.37 0.64
N TRP A 5 -11.50 -4.84 -0.33
CA TRP A 5 -10.04 -4.96 -0.33
C TRP A 5 -9.39 -4.16 0.80
N LEU A 6 -9.85 -2.94 1.07
CA LEU A 6 -9.39 -2.09 2.16
C LEU A 6 -9.65 -2.75 3.52
N VAL A 7 -10.86 -3.25 3.73
CA VAL A 7 -11.29 -3.95 4.93
C VAL A 7 -10.50 -5.26 5.09
N ALA A 8 -10.36 -6.05 4.03
CA ALA A 8 -9.56 -7.27 4.04
C ALA A 8 -8.10 -6.97 4.40
N THR A 9 -7.48 -5.99 3.75
CA THR A 9 -6.09 -5.58 4.01
C THR A 9 -5.93 -5.09 5.44
N TYR A 10 -6.88 -4.30 5.94
CA TYR A 10 -6.88 -3.80 7.32
C TYR A 10 -6.94 -4.94 8.34
N PHE A 11 -7.88 -5.88 8.17
CA PHE A 11 -8.04 -7.01 9.09
C PHE A 11 -6.88 -7.99 9.00
N VAL A 12 -6.38 -8.29 7.79
CA VAL A 12 -5.21 -9.14 7.60
C VAL A 12 -3.98 -8.52 8.26
N THR A 13 -3.75 -7.22 8.08
CA THR A 13 -2.61 -6.51 8.69
C THR A 13 -2.73 -6.50 10.21
N CYS A 14 -3.92 -6.23 10.77
CA CYS A 14 -4.17 -6.33 12.21
C CYS A 14 -3.94 -7.76 12.73
N TRP A 15 -4.38 -8.77 11.99
CA TRP A 15 -4.23 -10.18 12.37
C TRP A 15 -2.76 -10.62 12.38
N ILE A 16 -1.99 -10.23 11.36
CA ILE A 16 -0.55 -10.46 11.30
C ILE A 16 0.16 -9.73 12.44
N GLY A 17 -0.16 -8.45 12.68
CA GLY A 17 0.41 -7.68 13.79
C GLY A 17 0.17 -8.34 15.16
N LYS A 18 -1.05 -8.82 15.40
CA LYS A 18 -1.40 -9.55 16.62
C LYS A 18 -0.62 -10.86 16.77
N ARG A 19 -0.38 -11.58 15.68
CA ARG A 19 0.45 -12.81 15.67
C ARG A 19 1.92 -12.54 15.96
N MET A 20 2.42 -11.37 15.55
CA MET A 20 3.80 -10.94 15.79
C MET A 20 4.01 -10.31 17.18
N GLY A 21 2.97 -10.19 18.00
CA GLY A 21 3.05 -9.58 19.33
C GLY A 21 3.13 -8.05 19.31
N VAL A 22 2.72 -7.41 18.22
CA VAL A 22 2.67 -5.96 18.08
C VAL A 22 1.53 -5.40 18.94
N ASP A 23 1.76 -4.26 19.58
CA ASP A 23 0.72 -3.52 20.31
C ASP A 23 -0.52 -3.27 19.42
N GLU A 24 -1.71 -3.35 20.01
CA GLU A 24 -2.96 -3.26 19.25
C GLU A 24 -3.15 -1.87 18.59
N ASN A 25 -2.72 -0.80 19.24
CA ASN A 25 -2.81 0.55 18.68
C ASN A 25 -1.82 0.72 17.53
N LEU A 26 -0.59 0.22 17.70
CA LEU A 26 0.41 0.22 16.63
C LEU A 26 -0.04 -0.62 15.42
N ALA A 27 -0.60 -1.81 15.65
CA ALA A 27 -1.11 -2.68 14.59
C ALA A 27 -2.26 -2.01 13.80
N ARG A 28 -3.17 -1.30 14.49
CA ARG A 28 -4.26 -0.55 13.86
C ARG A 28 -3.76 0.62 13.01
N LEU A 29 -2.72 1.34 13.47
CA LEU A 29 -2.11 2.43 12.72
C LEU A 29 -1.39 1.92 11.47
N ILE A 30 -0.61 0.83 11.59
CA ILE A 30 0.03 0.17 10.44
C ILE A 30 -1.04 -0.29 9.45
N ALA A 31 -2.10 -0.97 9.92
CA ALA A 31 -3.19 -1.44 9.07
C ALA A 31 -3.89 -0.29 8.33
N ALA A 32 -4.11 0.86 8.97
CA ALA A 32 -4.66 2.04 8.33
C ALA A 32 -3.74 2.61 7.24
N GLY A 33 -2.44 2.76 7.56
CA GLY A 33 -1.43 3.22 6.61
C GLY A 33 -1.27 2.29 5.41
N THR A 34 -1.25 0.97 5.64
CA THR A 34 -1.10 -0.04 4.59
C THR A 34 -2.34 -0.12 3.70
N ALA A 35 -3.55 0.04 4.24
CA ALA A 35 -4.78 -0.04 3.45
C ALA A 35 -4.99 1.19 2.54
N VAL A 36 -4.78 2.41 3.04
CA VAL A 36 -5.22 3.65 2.37
C VAL A 36 -4.10 4.33 1.55
N CYS A 37 -2.85 3.90 1.69
CA CYS A 37 -1.63 4.46 1.09
C CYS A 37 -0.98 5.57 1.95
N GLY A 38 -0.44 5.17 3.11
CA GLY A 38 0.74 5.83 3.66
C GLY A 38 0.54 6.64 4.94
N ALA A 39 1.50 7.53 5.19
CA ALA A 39 1.63 8.27 6.45
C ALA A 39 0.46 9.22 6.72
N SER A 40 -0.17 9.77 5.68
CA SER A 40 -1.34 10.65 5.81
C SER A 40 -2.53 9.93 6.46
N ALA A 41 -2.77 8.66 6.11
CA ALA A 41 -3.81 7.85 6.74
C ALA A 41 -3.50 7.55 8.21
N ILE A 42 -2.23 7.31 8.53
CA ILE A 42 -1.77 7.10 9.91
C ILE A 42 -2.04 8.33 10.76
N LEU A 43 -1.66 9.52 10.27
CA LEU A 43 -1.88 10.78 10.97
C LEU A 43 -3.37 11.11 11.15
N ALA A 44 -4.20 10.84 10.13
CA ALA A 44 -5.65 11.04 10.22
C ALA A 44 -6.30 10.12 11.27
N VAL A 45 -5.91 8.84 11.32
CA VAL A 45 -6.41 7.89 12.33
C VAL A 45 -5.89 8.24 13.72
N ASN A 46 -4.63 8.67 13.84
CA ASN A 46 -4.09 9.09 15.12
C ASN A 46 -4.83 10.31 15.68
N GLY A 47 -5.07 11.33 14.84
CA GLY A 47 -5.79 12.55 15.23
C GLY A 47 -7.24 12.33 15.69
N THR A 48 -7.89 11.25 15.22
CA THR A 48 -9.27 10.91 15.63
C THR A 48 -9.33 10.02 16.86
N LYS A 49 -8.41 9.05 17.00
CA LYS A 49 -8.41 8.09 18.11
C LYS A 49 -7.53 8.47 19.29
N ARG A 50 -6.75 9.56 19.20
CA ARG A 50 -5.78 10.01 20.22
C ARG A 50 -4.89 8.85 20.70
N ILE A 51 -4.32 8.13 19.74
CA ILE A 51 -3.34 7.08 20.03
C ILE A 51 -2.02 7.77 20.44
N ASP A 52 -1.20 7.07 21.22
CA ASP A 52 0.10 7.58 21.64
C ASP A 52 0.97 7.99 20.44
N GLU A 53 1.64 9.14 20.55
CA GLU A 53 2.49 9.68 19.49
C GLU A 53 3.64 8.72 19.17
N GLU A 54 4.14 7.99 20.16
CA GLU A 54 5.18 6.99 19.97
C GLU A 54 4.75 5.91 18.96
N HIS A 55 3.53 5.38 19.09
CA HIS A 55 2.99 4.40 18.14
C HIS A 55 2.78 5.00 16.74
N ALA A 56 2.39 6.27 16.65
CA ALA A 56 2.26 6.95 15.37
C ALA A 56 3.60 7.10 14.66
N VAL A 57 4.65 7.49 15.39
CA VAL A 57 6.02 7.59 14.86
C VAL A 57 6.50 6.23 14.36
N TYR A 58 6.32 5.17 15.16
CA TYR A 58 6.67 3.81 14.74
C TYR A 58 5.91 3.37 13.48
N ALA A 59 4.60 3.62 13.42
CA ALA A 59 3.80 3.25 12.26
C ALA A 59 4.25 4.00 10.99
N VAL A 60 4.51 5.31 11.09
CA VAL A 60 5.00 6.14 9.98
C VAL A 60 6.37 5.67 9.48
N ALA A 61 7.22 5.14 10.36
CA ALA A 61 8.50 4.56 9.97
C ALA A 61 8.36 3.16 9.36
N CYS A 62 7.53 2.28 9.94
CA CYS A 62 7.38 0.89 9.50
C CYS A 62 6.68 0.74 8.15
N VAL A 63 5.63 1.52 7.89
CA VAL A 63 4.81 1.36 6.67
C VAL A 63 5.62 1.58 5.38
N PRO A 64 6.44 2.65 5.24
CA PRO A 64 7.33 2.81 4.09
C PRO A 64 8.34 1.68 3.95
N VAL A 65 8.91 1.19 5.06
CA VAL A 65 9.87 0.07 5.04
C VAL A 65 9.22 -1.20 4.47
N LEU A 66 8.01 -1.56 4.92
CA LEU A 66 7.26 -2.71 4.39
C LEU A 66 6.93 -2.54 2.90
N GLY A 67 6.59 -1.31 2.49
CA GLY A 67 6.34 -1.03 1.08
C GLY A 67 7.63 -1.07 0.23
N THR A 68 8.79 -0.68 0.77
CA THR A 68 10.09 -0.85 0.11
C THR A 68 10.45 -2.33 -0.04
N VAL A 69 10.21 -3.15 0.97
CA VAL A 69 10.36 -4.61 0.85
C VAL A 69 9.46 -5.18 -0.24
N SER A 70 8.21 -4.71 -0.31
CA SER A 70 7.27 -5.11 -1.37
C SER A 70 7.74 -4.67 -2.76
N MET A 71 8.30 -3.46 -2.86
CA MET A 71 8.89 -2.94 -4.10
C MET A 71 10.03 -3.83 -4.59
N LEU A 72 10.96 -4.20 -3.70
CA LEU A 72 12.06 -5.10 -4.03
C LEU A 72 11.57 -6.50 -4.41
N ALA A 73 10.53 -7.00 -3.74
CA ALA A 73 9.92 -8.29 -4.09
C ALA A 73 9.26 -8.26 -5.48
N VAL A 74 8.57 -7.17 -5.84
CA VAL A 74 7.99 -7.00 -7.18
C VAL A 74 9.10 -6.99 -8.24
N MET A 75 10.20 -6.29 -8.00
CA MET A 75 11.34 -6.27 -8.91
C MET A 75 11.92 -7.68 -9.13
N THR A 76 12.27 -8.39 -8.04
CA THR A 76 12.92 -9.71 -8.14
C THR A 76 12.02 -10.77 -8.76
N ILE A 77 10.74 -10.79 -8.39
CA ILE A 77 9.77 -11.73 -8.96
C ILE A 77 9.47 -11.39 -10.42
N GLY A 78 9.40 -10.10 -10.77
CA GLY A 78 9.16 -9.65 -12.14
C GLY A 78 10.27 -10.08 -13.09
N ASP A 79 11.53 -9.98 -12.65
CA ASP A 79 12.69 -10.46 -13.39
C ASP A 79 12.69 -11.99 -13.51
N LEU A 80 12.39 -12.69 -12.41
CA LEU A 80 12.37 -14.15 -12.40
C LEU A 80 11.30 -14.75 -13.32
N LEU A 81 10.18 -14.04 -13.49
CA LEU A 81 9.08 -14.44 -14.36
C LEU A 81 9.22 -13.93 -15.80
N GLU A 82 10.30 -13.20 -16.12
CA GLU A 82 10.56 -12.59 -17.44
C GLU A 82 9.33 -11.84 -17.98
N LEU A 83 8.63 -11.10 -17.12
CA LEU A 83 7.38 -10.44 -17.48
C LEU A 83 7.61 -9.37 -18.55
N SER A 84 6.69 -9.29 -19.52
CA SER A 84 6.70 -8.20 -20.51
C SER A 84 6.50 -6.84 -19.81
N PRO A 85 6.98 -5.73 -20.41
CA PRO A 85 6.85 -4.39 -19.80
C PRO A 85 5.41 -4.01 -19.45
N ILE A 86 4.45 -4.45 -20.26
CA ILE A 86 3.02 -4.21 -20.01
C ILE A 86 2.54 -5.03 -18.80
N ALA A 87 2.90 -6.32 -18.73
CA ALA A 87 2.48 -7.20 -17.65
C ALA A 87 3.10 -6.76 -16.31
N TYR A 88 4.41 -6.49 -16.30
CA TYR A 88 5.12 -5.99 -15.14
C TYR A 88 4.58 -4.62 -14.69
N GLY A 89 4.42 -3.67 -15.62
CA GLY A 89 3.87 -2.36 -15.30
C GLY A 89 2.47 -2.45 -14.71
N THR A 90 1.61 -3.28 -15.28
CA THR A 90 0.26 -3.55 -14.75
C THR A 90 0.33 -4.13 -13.34
N TRP A 91 1.19 -5.12 -13.12
CA TRP A 91 1.33 -5.78 -11.83
C TRP A 91 1.91 -4.85 -10.75
N ALA A 92 2.96 -4.09 -11.07
CA ALA A 92 3.57 -3.11 -10.18
C ALA A 92 2.57 -2.02 -9.77
N GLY A 93 1.85 -1.43 -10.73
CA GLY A 93 0.82 -0.42 -10.47
C GLY A 93 -0.39 -0.95 -9.68
N ALA A 94 -0.73 -2.23 -9.85
CA ALA A 94 -1.80 -2.89 -9.12
C ALA A 94 -1.40 -3.31 -7.71
N SER A 95 -0.14 -3.64 -7.46
CA SER A 95 0.31 -4.26 -6.21
C SER A 95 0.92 -3.28 -5.22
N LEU A 96 1.69 -2.30 -5.69
CA LEU A 96 2.42 -1.39 -4.80
C LEU A 96 1.52 -0.29 -4.24
N HIS A 97 1.74 0.06 -2.97
CA HIS A 97 0.89 0.98 -2.22
C HIS A 97 1.22 2.46 -2.46
N GLU A 98 2.48 2.82 -2.69
CA GLU A 98 2.85 4.23 -2.97
C GLU A 98 3.21 4.47 -4.43
N VAL A 99 2.89 5.66 -4.94
CA VAL A 99 3.28 6.06 -6.30
C VAL A 99 4.80 6.07 -6.43
N ALA A 100 5.52 6.57 -5.41
CA ALA A 100 6.98 6.57 -5.39
C ALA A 100 7.57 5.15 -5.50
N GLN A 101 6.95 4.16 -4.86
CA GLN A 101 7.38 2.76 -4.95
C GLN A 101 7.09 2.16 -6.32
N VAL A 102 5.93 2.47 -6.91
CA VAL A 102 5.62 2.06 -8.29
C VAL A 102 6.67 2.59 -9.24
N LEU A 103 6.94 3.90 -9.18
CA LEU A 103 7.93 4.54 -10.05
C LEU A 103 9.33 3.97 -9.82
N GLY A 104 9.72 3.72 -8.57
CA GLY A 104 11.00 3.07 -8.24
C GLY A 104 11.12 1.66 -8.81
N ALA A 105 10.08 0.83 -8.69
CA ALA A 105 10.07 -0.54 -9.20
C ALA A 105 10.13 -0.62 -10.72
N VAL A 106 9.61 0.37 -11.45
CA VAL A 106 9.57 0.34 -12.92
C VAL A 106 10.79 0.95 -13.60
N GLN A 107 11.66 1.65 -12.86
CA GLN A 107 12.85 2.27 -13.45
C GLN A 107 13.81 1.26 -14.07
N HIS A 108 13.86 0.03 -13.55
CA HIS A 108 14.77 -1.00 -14.06
C HIS A 108 14.28 -1.62 -15.38
N GLN A 109 12.98 -1.53 -15.69
CA GLN A 109 12.37 -2.16 -16.85
C GLN A 109 11.75 -1.14 -17.81
N VAL A 110 12.49 -0.82 -18.87
CA VAL A 110 12.09 0.17 -19.89
C VAL A 110 10.73 -0.14 -20.50
N GLY A 111 9.87 0.87 -20.56
CA GLY A 111 8.53 0.78 -21.17
C GLY A 111 7.39 0.39 -20.22
N SER A 112 7.69 0.02 -18.97
CA SER A 112 6.66 -0.34 -17.97
C SER A 112 6.04 0.86 -17.23
N GLU A 113 6.75 2.00 -17.19
CA GLU A 113 6.35 3.22 -16.47
C GLU A 113 4.98 3.79 -16.87
N PRO A 114 4.64 3.96 -18.16
CA PRO A 114 3.35 4.55 -18.54
C PRO A 114 2.17 3.68 -18.09
N VAL A 115 2.29 2.36 -18.25
CA VAL A 115 1.25 1.40 -17.86
C VAL A 115 1.10 1.39 -16.34
N ALA A 116 2.21 1.31 -15.60
CA ALA A 116 2.17 1.29 -14.14
C ALA A 116 1.56 2.56 -13.55
N THR A 117 1.91 3.71 -14.11
CA THR A 117 1.38 5.00 -13.71
C THR A 117 -0.13 5.08 -13.97
N VAL A 118 -0.57 4.69 -15.18
CA VAL A 118 -2.00 4.68 -15.53
C VAL A 118 -2.77 3.75 -14.59
N VAL A 119 -2.30 2.53 -14.35
CA VAL A 119 -2.96 1.57 -13.45
C VAL A 119 -3.02 2.11 -12.02
N LYS A 120 -1.92 2.67 -11.52
CA LYS A 120 -1.84 3.23 -10.16
C LYS A 120 -2.78 4.42 -9.98
N LEU A 121 -2.75 5.38 -10.89
CA LEU A 121 -3.61 6.57 -10.85
C LEU A 121 -5.08 6.21 -11.06
N SER A 122 -5.38 5.27 -11.94
CA SER A 122 -6.74 4.75 -12.11
C SER A 122 -7.28 4.22 -10.79
N ARG A 123 -6.50 3.42 -10.05
CA ARG A 123 -6.94 2.92 -8.72
C ARG A 123 -7.21 4.04 -7.73
N ILE A 124 -6.40 5.09 -7.72
CA ILE A 124 -6.58 6.26 -6.84
C ILE A 124 -7.84 7.03 -7.25
N LEU A 125 -8.06 7.28 -8.55
CA LEU A 125 -9.19 8.05 -9.07
C LEU A 125 -10.53 7.30 -8.99
N PHE A 126 -10.52 5.98 -9.12
CA PHE A 126 -11.72 5.15 -8.96
C PHE A 126 -12.05 4.85 -7.49
N LEU A 127 -11.19 5.24 -6.54
CA LEU A 127 -11.43 5.02 -5.12
C LEU A 127 -12.60 5.88 -4.58
N PRO A 128 -12.68 7.21 -4.85
CA PRO A 128 -13.77 8.06 -4.38
C PRO A 128 -15.12 7.76 -5.07
N SER A 129 -15.14 7.49 -6.38
CA SER A 129 -16.38 7.26 -7.12
C SER A 129 -17.05 5.92 -6.78
N ALA A 130 -16.26 4.89 -6.44
CA ALA A 130 -16.78 3.64 -5.90
C ALA A 130 -17.38 3.79 -4.49
N LEU A 131 -17.01 4.83 -3.73
CA LEU A 131 -17.54 5.11 -2.39
C LEU A 131 -18.87 5.87 -2.45
N SER A 132 -19.05 6.78 -3.44
CA SER A 132 -20.28 7.58 -3.58
C SER A 132 -21.48 6.80 -4.15
N GLY A 133 -21.26 5.63 -4.76
CA GLY A 133 -22.32 4.77 -5.29
C GLY A 133 -22.88 3.74 -4.31
N ALA A 134 -22.39 3.73 -3.06
CA ALA A 134 -22.76 2.75 -2.03
C ALA A 134 -23.59 3.34 -0.87
N SER A 135 -24.10 4.57 -1.04
CA SER A 135 -24.95 5.29 -0.08
C SER A 135 -26.36 5.49 -0.62
#